data_AF-A0AAU8TB51-F1
#
_entry.id   AF-A0AAU8TB51-F1
#
_cell.length_a   1.000
_cell.length_b   1.000
_cell.length_c   1.000
_cell.angle_alpha   90.00
_cell.angle_beta   90.00
_cell.angle_gamma   90.00
#
_symmetry.space_group_name_H-M   'P 1'
#
loop_
_entity.id
_entity.type
_entity.pdbx_description
1 polymer ?
#
loop_
_entity_poly.entity_id
_entity_poly.type
_entity_poly.pdbx_seq_one_letter_code
_entity_poly.pdbx_strand_id
1 'polypeptide(L)'
;MMSETKAVFLHAGYRTAGTWLWSCFRRLSEVTAYYEPLHEMLSTIDSTNLATSTADSWHSGHPRLEKPYFAEFAHLLGPDGRGIPGYEERFSIDCFTGQTPDGADRLETYLRNLIAAAHEQGGVPVFKFCRSSGRLPWFRSTFPEAVHIVVEKNPISQWLSCWDLLAAHENPHFVAVPFAVLALNRHAPMVGRVLDALHIDLPDVSHEPGEESFGTFLDFCRQHAVSVAPAAAYRAFLGHWLLTLQHAATHAHAIFDCDLAARSPAYTQAAERWVADLTGLAPSFGTVRQASGDNRDCGFDASEGLKIHLEAMHFGKEMVRSGAVHPDTFSLWASKLAQATQVLAFGAQANWPQMQVPLHRATRIVDIALIDGAGFDTVLAGELAATRTALGEVRQQLARLQGSPFWRLTELVRQLCSPKRSTSSVNDR
;
A
#
# COMPACT_ATOMS: atom_id res chain seq x y z
N MET A 1 27.98 1.11 27.18
CA MET A 1 26.50 1.03 27.16
C MET A 1 26.13 0.62 25.76
N MET A 2 25.81 -0.66 25.54
CA MET A 2 25.23 -1.08 24.25
C MET A 2 23.87 -0.39 24.17
N SER A 3 23.64 0.36 23.11
CA SER A 3 22.31 0.85 22.75
C SER A 3 21.34 -0.31 22.90
N GLU A 4 20.27 -0.18 23.72
CA GLU A 4 19.17 -1.12 23.66
C GLU A 4 18.77 -1.28 22.20
N THR A 5 18.80 -2.50 21.69
CA THR A 5 18.55 -2.73 20.27
C THR A 5 17.07 -2.47 20.00
N LYS A 6 16.81 -1.51 19.11
CA LYS A 6 15.49 -0.96 18.84
C LYS A 6 14.67 -1.92 17.98
N ALA A 7 13.38 -2.05 18.27
CA ALA A 7 12.46 -2.78 17.40
C ALA A 7 12.39 -2.13 16.02
N VAL A 8 12.16 -2.90 14.96
CA VAL A 8 11.96 -2.38 13.59
C VAL A 8 10.54 -2.66 13.13
N PHE A 9 9.80 -1.61 12.80
CA PHE A 9 8.41 -1.70 12.34
C PHE A 9 8.35 -1.41 10.84
N LEU A 10 8.08 -2.46 10.06
CA LEU A 10 7.83 -2.38 8.63
C LEU A 10 6.32 -2.19 8.40
N HIS A 11 5.91 -0.94 8.20
CA HIS A 11 4.54 -0.57 7.86
C HIS A 11 4.32 -0.82 6.37
N ALA A 12 3.93 -2.04 6.05
CA ALA A 12 3.89 -2.55 4.69
C ALA A 12 2.47 -2.96 4.30
N GLY A 13 1.77 -2.11 3.56
CA GLY A 13 0.42 -2.40 3.07
C GLY A 13 0.34 -3.73 2.28
N TYR A 14 -0.89 -4.17 2.03
CA TYR A 14 -1.12 -5.40 1.26
C TYR A 14 -0.48 -5.32 -0.13
N ARG A 15 0.23 -6.37 -0.55
CA ARG A 15 0.83 -6.48 -1.90
C ARG A 15 1.92 -5.44 -2.23
N THR A 16 2.52 -4.78 -1.24
CA THR A 16 3.66 -3.86 -1.42
C THR A 16 5.01 -4.56 -1.53
N ALA A 17 5.07 -5.90 -1.59
CA ALA A 17 6.29 -6.70 -1.43
C ALA A 17 6.91 -6.65 -0.01
N GLY A 18 6.15 -6.20 1.00
CA GLY A 18 6.58 -6.22 2.40
C GLY A 18 7.02 -7.59 2.92
N THR A 19 6.41 -8.69 2.46
CA THR A 19 6.83 -10.05 2.84
C THR A 19 8.25 -10.37 2.36
N TRP A 20 8.63 -9.92 1.16
CA TRP A 20 9.99 -10.09 0.66
C TRP A 20 10.98 -9.28 1.50
N LEU A 21 10.70 -8.00 1.73
CA LEU A 21 11.58 -7.14 2.54
C LEU A 21 11.75 -7.70 3.95
N TRP A 22 10.66 -8.06 4.62
CA TRP A 22 10.67 -8.73 5.92
C TRP A 22 11.47 -10.03 5.92
N SER A 23 11.35 -10.86 4.87
CA SER A 23 12.16 -12.08 4.75
C SER A 23 13.65 -11.80 4.69
N CYS A 24 14.08 -10.61 4.23
CA CYS A 24 15.48 -10.23 4.20
C CYS A 24 16.03 -9.99 5.61
N PHE A 25 15.22 -9.41 6.50
CA PHE A 25 15.54 -9.32 7.92
C PHE A 25 15.49 -10.69 8.61
N ARG A 26 14.49 -11.52 8.31
CA ARG A 26 14.32 -12.86 8.92
C ARG A 26 15.50 -13.81 8.69
N ARG A 27 16.29 -13.59 7.64
CA ARG A 27 17.51 -14.39 7.36
C ARG A 27 18.67 -14.09 8.31
N LEU A 28 18.61 -12.99 9.07
CA LEU A 28 19.61 -12.63 10.06
C LEU A 28 19.41 -13.49 11.32
N SER A 29 20.49 -14.06 11.83
CA SER A 29 20.46 -14.95 13.01
C SER A 29 20.03 -14.23 14.30
N GLU A 30 20.27 -12.93 14.36
CA GLU A 30 20.01 -12.04 15.48
C GLU A 30 18.60 -11.43 15.43
N VAL A 31 17.74 -11.81 14.48
CA VAL A 31 16.40 -11.22 14.30
C VAL A 31 15.30 -12.20 14.72
N THR A 32 14.36 -11.71 15.51
CA THR A 32 13.04 -12.35 15.70
C THR A 32 12.03 -11.63 14.81
N ALA A 33 11.64 -12.28 13.71
CA ALA A 33 10.83 -11.67 12.66
C ALA A 33 9.34 -12.01 12.83
N TYR A 34 8.52 -11.10 13.35
CA TYR A 34 7.08 -11.31 13.49
C TYR A 34 6.34 -10.91 12.21
N TYR A 35 5.69 -11.88 11.55
CA TYR A 35 4.85 -11.66 10.39
C TYR A 35 3.43 -11.29 10.79
N GLU A 36 2.93 -10.13 10.35
CA GLU A 36 1.55 -9.67 10.55
C GLU A 36 1.06 -9.85 12.00
N PRO A 37 1.66 -9.20 13.00
CA PRO A 37 1.23 -9.33 14.40
C PRO A 37 -0.19 -8.81 14.65
N LEU A 38 -0.83 -8.19 13.65
CA LEU A 38 -2.21 -7.70 13.71
C LEU A 38 -3.15 -8.54 12.82
N HIS A 39 -2.76 -9.77 12.45
CA HIS A 39 -3.57 -10.63 11.60
C HIS A 39 -4.73 -11.26 12.38
N GLU A 40 -5.95 -11.23 11.82
CA GLU A 40 -7.17 -11.76 12.46
C GLU A 40 -7.02 -13.20 12.97
N MET A 41 -6.35 -14.06 12.18
CA MET A 41 -6.03 -15.45 12.53
C MET A 41 -5.35 -15.62 13.89
N LEU A 42 -4.58 -14.64 14.40
CA LEU A 42 -3.87 -14.76 15.67
C LEU A 42 -4.80 -14.88 16.90
N SER A 43 -6.09 -14.57 16.76
CA SER A 43 -7.09 -14.81 17.81
C SER A 43 -7.29 -16.29 18.12
N THR A 44 -7.12 -17.15 17.11
CA THR A 44 -7.49 -18.57 17.19
C THR A 44 -6.42 -19.51 16.65
N ILE A 45 -5.27 -18.97 16.22
CA ILE A 45 -4.17 -19.72 15.61
C ILE A 45 -3.70 -20.84 16.53
N ASP A 46 -3.51 -22.03 15.98
CA ASP A 46 -2.97 -23.19 16.68
C ASP A 46 -1.68 -23.71 16.03
N SER A 47 -1.09 -24.76 16.60
CA SER A 47 0.12 -25.39 16.07
C SER A 47 -0.02 -25.91 14.64
N THR A 48 -1.22 -26.32 14.23
CA THR A 48 -1.50 -26.79 12.86
C THR A 48 -1.50 -25.61 11.90
N ASN A 49 -2.17 -24.52 12.24
CA ASN A 49 -2.17 -23.30 11.44
C ASN A 49 -0.76 -22.72 11.30
N LEU A 50 0.02 -22.73 12.39
CA LEU A 50 1.42 -22.30 12.37
C LEU A 50 2.26 -23.11 11.39
N ALA A 51 2.11 -24.44 11.38
CA ALA A 51 2.88 -25.32 10.51
C ALA A 51 2.50 -25.21 9.03
N THR A 52 1.21 -24.95 8.74
CA THR A 52 0.66 -25.00 7.37
C THR A 52 0.59 -23.63 6.68
N SER A 53 0.70 -22.53 7.41
CA SER A 53 0.70 -21.16 6.86
C SER A 53 2.03 -20.83 6.18
N THR A 54 2.19 -21.28 4.92
CA THR A 54 3.44 -21.16 4.14
C THR A 54 3.23 -20.41 2.82
N ALA A 55 4.31 -20.10 2.10
CA ALA A 55 4.23 -19.50 0.77
C ALA A 55 3.51 -20.39 -0.27
N ASP A 56 3.52 -21.70 -0.04
CA ASP A 56 2.97 -22.71 -0.93
C ASP A 56 1.51 -23.08 -0.59
N SER A 57 0.97 -22.61 0.54
CA SER A 57 -0.42 -22.92 0.93
C SER A 57 -1.48 -22.16 0.13
N TRP A 58 -1.06 -21.18 -0.68
CA TRP A 58 -1.92 -20.41 -1.57
C TRP A 58 -1.10 -19.72 -2.67
N HIS A 59 -1.77 -19.15 -3.69
CA HIS A 59 -1.13 -18.39 -4.78
C HIS A 59 -0.62 -17.02 -4.29
N SER A 60 0.35 -17.03 -3.38
CA SER A 60 0.84 -15.84 -2.71
C SER A 60 1.68 -14.93 -3.61
N GLY A 61 2.37 -15.52 -4.58
CA GLY A 61 3.44 -14.85 -5.33
C GLY A 61 4.65 -14.48 -4.46
N HIS A 62 4.71 -14.96 -3.21
CA HIS A 62 5.84 -14.76 -2.32
C HIS A 62 7.00 -15.69 -2.71
N PRO A 63 8.27 -15.32 -2.43
CA PRO A 63 9.36 -16.28 -2.53
C PRO A 63 9.14 -17.44 -1.55
N ARG A 64 9.70 -18.60 -1.87
CA ARG A 64 9.73 -19.73 -0.94
C ARG A 64 10.46 -19.30 0.33
N LEU A 65 9.84 -19.54 1.48
CA LEU A 65 10.38 -19.21 2.79
C LEU A 65 10.95 -20.47 3.45
N GLU A 66 11.99 -20.30 4.27
CA GLU A 66 12.62 -21.39 5.03
C GLU A 66 11.71 -21.92 6.15
N LYS A 67 10.82 -21.08 6.65
CA LYS A 67 9.89 -21.38 7.75
C LYS A 67 8.50 -20.83 7.41
N PRO A 68 7.42 -21.42 7.96
CA PRO A 68 6.07 -20.87 7.87
C PRO A 68 5.98 -19.40 8.32
N TYR A 69 4.98 -18.66 7.85
CA TYR A 69 4.85 -17.22 8.09
C TYR A 69 4.87 -16.84 9.56
N PHE A 70 4.11 -17.57 10.38
CA PHE A 70 3.88 -17.24 11.78
C PHE A 70 4.78 -18.03 12.75
N ALA A 71 5.84 -18.68 12.28
CA ALA A 71 6.64 -19.60 13.10
C ALA A 71 7.18 -18.97 14.40
N GLU A 72 7.47 -17.67 14.39
CA GLU A 72 7.97 -16.91 15.53
C GLU A 72 6.94 -16.77 16.66
N PHE A 73 5.65 -17.04 16.40
CA PHE A 73 4.60 -17.06 17.43
C PHE A 73 4.48 -18.42 18.14
N ALA A 74 5.18 -19.47 17.71
CA ALA A 74 4.97 -20.82 18.23
C ALA A 74 5.18 -20.96 19.74
N HIS A 75 6.16 -20.23 20.29
CA HIS A 75 6.45 -20.22 21.74
C HIS A 75 5.50 -19.32 22.54
N LEU A 76 4.60 -18.60 21.87
CA LEU A 76 3.65 -17.65 22.45
C LEU A 76 2.21 -18.15 22.40
N LEU A 77 1.97 -19.40 21.98
CA LEU A 77 0.63 -19.96 22.02
C LEU A 77 0.07 -19.95 23.45
N GLY A 78 -1.24 -19.73 23.57
CA GLY A 78 -1.93 -19.80 24.85
C GLY A 78 -1.76 -21.14 25.57
N PRO A 79 -2.08 -21.23 26.87
CA PRO A 79 -1.93 -22.46 27.65
C PRO A 79 -2.69 -23.68 27.11
N ASP A 80 -3.76 -23.45 26.35
CA ASP A 80 -4.56 -24.47 25.65
C ASP A 80 -4.03 -24.79 24.24
N GLY A 81 -2.90 -24.18 23.84
CA GLY A 81 -2.28 -24.33 22.53
C GLY A 81 -2.95 -23.50 21.43
N ARG A 82 -3.79 -22.52 21.77
CA ARG A 82 -4.54 -21.70 20.80
C ARG A 82 -4.45 -20.21 21.11
N GLY A 83 -4.48 -19.42 20.05
CA GLY A 83 -4.43 -17.96 20.11
C GLY A 83 -3.12 -17.42 20.68
N ILE A 84 -2.92 -16.11 20.54
CA ILE A 84 -1.78 -15.41 21.13
C ILE A 84 -2.26 -14.57 22.31
N PRO A 85 -1.73 -14.77 23.53
CA PRO A 85 -2.11 -13.99 24.71
C PRO A 85 -2.02 -12.48 24.48
N GLY A 86 -3.06 -11.76 24.88
CA GLY A 86 -3.16 -10.31 24.72
C GLY A 86 -3.58 -9.82 23.33
N TYR A 87 -3.67 -10.70 22.33
CA TYR A 87 -4.22 -10.34 21.02
C TYR A 87 -5.75 -10.14 21.12
N GLU A 88 -6.26 -9.08 20.48
CA GLU A 88 -7.69 -8.86 20.27
C GLU A 88 -8.00 -8.76 18.78
N GLU A 89 -9.10 -9.37 18.33
CA GLU A 89 -9.49 -9.36 16.92
C GLU A 89 -9.62 -7.95 16.33
N ARG A 90 -10.04 -6.97 17.14
CA ARG A 90 -10.12 -5.56 16.74
C ARG A 90 -8.80 -4.98 16.24
N PHE A 91 -7.66 -5.54 16.64
CA PHE A 91 -6.34 -5.08 16.18
C PHE A 91 -6.16 -5.27 14.67
N SER A 92 -6.91 -6.20 14.06
CA SER A 92 -6.89 -6.46 12.62
C SER A 92 -7.54 -5.38 11.75
N ILE A 93 -8.24 -4.42 12.38
CA ILE A 93 -8.85 -3.29 11.70
C ILE A 93 -7.86 -2.13 11.74
N ASP A 94 -7.43 -1.65 10.56
CA ASP A 94 -6.65 -0.41 10.48
C ASP A 94 -7.56 0.80 10.77
N CYS A 95 -7.00 1.91 11.25
CA CYS A 95 -7.75 3.05 11.75
C CYS A 95 -7.28 4.36 11.09
N PHE A 96 -8.19 5.08 10.42
CA PHE A 96 -7.89 6.32 9.68
C PHE A 96 -8.49 7.58 10.33
N THR A 97 -8.81 7.53 11.63
CA THR A 97 -9.37 8.68 12.36
C THR A 97 -8.33 9.77 12.62
N GLY A 98 -7.03 9.43 12.53
CA GLY A 98 -5.92 10.30 12.96
C GLY A 98 -5.86 10.50 14.48
N GLN A 99 -6.61 9.71 15.25
CA GLN A 99 -6.65 9.72 16.71
C GLN A 99 -6.04 8.44 17.27
N THR A 100 -5.85 8.39 18.59
CA THR A 100 -5.54 7.16 19.31
C THR A 100 -6.59 6.10 18.97
N PRO A 101 -6.19 4.90 18.49
CA PRO A 101 -7.14 3.86 18.12
C PRO A 101 -7.86 3.31 19.36
N ASP A 102 -9.07 2.79 19.17
CA ASP A 102 -9.75 2.06 20.24
C ASP A 102 -8.94 0.83 20.67
N GLY A 103 -8.85 0.59 21.97
CA GLY A 103 -8.01 -0.46 22.55
C GLY A 103 -6.50 -0.19 22.49
N ALA A 104 -6.06 1.05 22.26
CA ALA A 104 -4.65 1.44 22.16
C ALA A 104 -3.77 0.89 23.29
N ASP A 105 -4.18 1.02 24.56
CA ASP A 105 -3.37 0.55 25.71
C ASP A 105 -3.15 -0.97 25.67
N ARG A 106 -4.15 -1.73 25.20
CA ARG A 106 -4.09 -3.18 25.08
C ARG A 106 -3.25 -3.60 23.87
N LEU A 107 -3.37 -2.87 22.76
CA LEU A 107 -2.51 -3.04 21.59
C LEU A 107 -1.05 -2.73 21.90
N GLU A 108 -0.78 -1.66 22.65
CA GLU A 108 0.55 -1.31 23.12
C GLU A 108 1.12 -2.42 23.99
N THR A 109 0.36 -2.86 25.00
CA THR A 109 0.75 -3.96 25.90
C THR A 109 1.07 -5.23 25.11
N TYR A 110 0.21 -5.59 24.15
CA TYR A 110 0.42 -6.74 23.28
C TYR A 110 1.74 -6.65 22.50
N LEU A 111 2.01 -5.53 21.83
CA LEU A 111 3.23 -5.35 21.05
C LEU A 111 4.49 -5.27 21.94
N ARG A 112 4.41 -4.64 23.12
CA ARG A 112 5.51 -4.63 24.09
C ARG A 112 5.84 -6.03 24.61
N ASN A 113 4.83 -6.88 24.81
CA ASN A 113 5.06 -8.28 25.17
C ASN A 113 5.78 -9.06 24.04
N LEU A 114 5.44 -8.82 22.77
CA LEU A 114 6.17 -9.42 21.65
C LEU A 114 7.62 -8.92 21.57
N ILE A 115 7.85 -7.62 21.81
CA ILE A 115 9.20 -7.04 21.86
C ILE A 115 10.01 -7.69 23.00
N ALA A 116 9.43 -7.81 24.19
CA ALA A 116 10.07 -8.43 25.34
C ALA A 116 10.41 -9.90 25.07
N ALA A 117 9.47 -10.68 24.52
CA ALA A 117 9.70 -12.08 24.17
C ALA A 117 10.84 -12.28 23.15
N ALA A 118 10.94 -11.40 22.16
CA ALA A 118 12.07 -11.42 21.22
C ALA A 118 13.41 -11.17 21.92
N HIS A 119 13.47 -10.16 22.79
CA HIS A 119 14.68 -9.85 23.56
C HIS A 119 15.07 -10.95 24.54
N GLU A 120 14.09 -11.61 25.19
CA GLU A 120 14.34 -12.77 26.05
C GLU A 120 14.97 -13.95 25.29
N GLN A 121 14.67 -14.09 24.00
CA GLN A 121 15.32 -15.05 23.10
C GLN A 121 16.63 -14.54 22.50
N GLY A 122 17.07 -13.34 22.87
CA GLY A 122 18.29 -12.70 22.36
C GLY A 122 18.18 -12.12 20.95
N GLY A 123 16.97 -12.01 20.40
CA GLY A 123 16.71 -11.50 19.05
C GLY A 123 16.21 -10.06 19.02
N VAL A 124 16.55 -9.33 17.96
CA VAL A 124 16.03 -8.01 17.63
C VAL A 124 14.66 -8.17 16.98
N PRO A 125 13.58 -7.59 17.56
CA PRO A 125 12.25 -7.76 17.02
C PRO A 125 12.06 -6.95 15.73
N VAL A 126 11.68 -7.62 14.65
CA VAL A 126 11.32 -7.01 13.37
C VAL A 126 9.90 -7.40 13.00
N PHE A 127 9.01 -6.41 12.90
CA PHE A 127 7.59 -6.63 12.64
C PHE A 127 7.23 -6.19 11.23
N LYS A 128 6.42 -7.01 10.53
CA LYS A 128 5.80 -6.62 9.26
C LYS A 128 4.30 -6.48 9.43
N PHE A 129 3.76 -5.32 9.08
CA PHE A 129 2.35 -4.99 9.29
C PHE A 129 1.64 -4.61 7.97
N CYS A 130 0.54 -5.26 7.62
CA CYS A 130 -0.37 -4.80 6.55
C CYS A 130 -1.41 -3.79 7.05
N ARG A 131 -1.59 -3.68 8.36
CA ARG A 131 -2.76 -3.05 8.99
C ARG A 131 -2.38 -1.91 9.93
N SER A 132 -1.21 -1.31 9.78
CA SER A 132 -0.71 -0.31 10.75
C SER A 132 -0.65 1.12 10.21
N SER A 133 -0.79 1.30 8.90
CA SER A 133 -0.38 2.54 8.24
C SER A 133 -1.34 3.68 8.53
N GLY A 134 -2.64 3.40 8.69
CA GLY A 134 -3.60 4.41 9.18
C GLY A 134 -3.27 4.90 10.60
N ARG A 135 -2.71 4.00 11.42
CA ARG A 135 -2.29 4.25 12.80
C ARG A 135 -0.86 4.77 12.95
N LEU A 136 -0.17 5.08 11.85
CA LEU A 136 1.26 5.42 11.88
C LEU A 136 1.62 6.55 12.88
N PRO A 137 0.83 7.65 13.00
CA PRO A 137 1.10 8.67 14.02
C PRO A 137 1.12 8.12 15.45
N TRP A 138 0.14 7.28 15.79
CA TRP A 138 0.05 6.63 17.11
C TRP A 138 1.22 5.67 17.33
N PHE A 139 1.55 4.82 16.34
CA PHE A 139 2.71 3.94 16.41
C PHE A 139 4.00 4.73 16.70
N ARG A 140 4.20 5.86 16.00
CA ARG A 140 5.40 6.69 16.14
C ARG A 140 5.49 7.39 17.50
N SER A 141 4.36 7.78 18.09
CA SER A 141 4.31 8.39 19.42
C SER A 141 4.45 7.37 20.55
N THR A 142 3.90 6.18 20.38
CA THR A 142 3.87 5.12 21.41
C THR A 142 5.16 4.31 21.47
N PHE A 143 5.82 4.11 20.32
CA PHE A 143 7.09 3.39 20.22
C PHE A 143 8.20 4.30 19.68
N PRO A 144 8.52 5.43 20.35
CA PRO A 144 9.51 6.37 19.85
C PRO A 144 10.93 5.78 19.76
N GLU A 145 11.18 4.69 20.49
CA GLU A 145 12.39 3.89 20.44
C GLU A 145 12.48 3.04 19.17
N ALA A 146 11.36 2.65 18.56
CA ALA A 146 11.35 1.77 17.40
C ALA A 146 11.69 2.51 16.09
N VAL A 147 12.26 1.78 15.13
CA VAL A 147 12.50 2.29 13.78
C VAL A 147 11.30 1.99 12.89
N HIS A 148 10.53 3.03 12.57
CA HIS A 148 9.41 2.97 11.62
C HIS A 148 9.86 3.15 10.16
N ILE A 149 9.69 2.10 9.35
CA ILE A 149 9.93 2.13 7.89
C ILE A 149 8.61 1.88 7.18
N VAL A 150 8.18 2.81 6.33
CA VAL A 150 7.03 2.60 5.45
C VAL A 150 7.49 1.90 4.18
N VAL A 151 6.82 0.81 3.82
CA VAL A 151 7.10 0.07 2.58
C VAL A 151 6.08 0.46 1.53
N GLU A 152 6.54 1.18 0.53
CA GLU A 152 5.72 1.81 -0.51
C GLU A 152 5.86 1.06 -1.83
N LYS A 153 4.76 1.06 -2.59
CA LYS A 153 4.71 0.57 -3.96
C LYS A 153 3.75 1.42 -4.77
N ASN A 154 4.12 1.67 -6.02
CA ASN A 154 3.33 2.37 -7.01
C ASN A 154 1.91 1.78 -7.07
N PRO A 155 0.86 2.61 -7.02
CA PRO A 155 -0.51 2.15 -6.90
C PRO A 155 -0.93 1.25 -8.06
N ILE A 156 -0.46 1.50 -9.30
CA ILE A 156 -0.82 0.60 -10.42
C ILE A 156 -0.03 -0.71 -10.38
N SER A 157 1.26 -0.67 -10.01
CA SER A 157 2.07 -1.89 -9.84
C SER A 157 1.49 -2.80 -8.74
N GLN A 158 0.95 -2.20 -7.69
CA GLN A 158 0.30 -2.88 -6.59
C GLN A 158 -1.10 -3.39 -6.99
N TRP A 159 -1.91 -2.56 -7.66
CA TRP A 159 -3.22 -2.94 -8.20
C TRP A 159 -3.12 -4.12 -9.15
N LEU A 160 -2.18 -4.10 -10.10
CA LEU A 160 -1.95 -5.22 -11.02
C LEU A 160 -1.72 -6.53 -10.25
N SER A 161 -0.97 -6.49 -9.14
CA SER A 161 -0.81 -7.69 -8.31
C SER A 161 -2.10 -8.14 -7.63
N CYS A 162 -3.01 -7.24 -7.28
CA CYS A 162 -4.31 -7.59 -6.70
C CYS A 162 -5.24 -8.14 -7.80
N TRP A 163 -5.26 -7.47 -8.95
CA TRP A 163 -6.11 -7.80 -10.08
C TRP A 163 -5.73 -9.12 -10.74
N ASP A 164 -4.44 -9.40 -10.92
CA ASP A 164 -3.95 -10.69 -11.44
C ASP A 164 -4.45 -11.86 -10.59
N LEU A 165 -4.49 -11.72 -9.26
CA LEU A 165 -5.00 -12.76 -8.37
C LEU A 165 -6.49 -13.02 -8.55
N LEU A 166 -7.27 -11.97 -8.81
CA LEU A 166 -8.69 -12.13 -9.12
C LEU A 166 -8.87 -12.73 -10.51
N ALA A 167 -8.25 -12.15 -11.53
CA ALA A 167 -8.46 -12.50 -12.93
C ALA A 167 -7.89 -13.88 -13.31
N ALA A 168 -6.73 -14.25 -12.77
CA ALA A 168 -6.06 -15.51 -13.13
C ALA A 168 -6.30 -16.65 -12.12
N HIS A 169 -6.69 -16.34 -10.88
CA HIS A 169 -6.80 -17.33 -9.81
C HIS A 169 -8.12 -17.26 -9.02
N GLU A 170 -9.10 -16.47 -9.48
CA GLU A 170 -10.42 -16.33 -8.86
C GLU A 170 -10.35 -15.96 -7.37
N ASN A 171 -9.30 -15.24 -6.97
CA ASN A 171 -9.08 -14.84 -5.59
C ASN A 171 -9.39 -13.33 -5.41
N PRO A 172 -10.60 -12.97 -4.95
CA PRO A 172 -11.01 -11.58 -4.78
C PRO A 172 -10.40 -10.90 -3.56
N HIS A 173 -9.64 -11.60 -2.70
CA HIS A 173 -9.26 -11.12 -1.38
C HIS A 173 -8.65 -9.71 -1.40
N PHE A 174 -7.63 -9.46 -2.23
CA PHE A 174 -6.94 -8.16 -2.23
C PHE A 174 -7.68 -7.06 -2.99
N VAL A 175 -8.70 -7.40 -3.79
CA VAL A 175 -9.64 -6.44 -4.37
C VAL A 175 -10.73 -6.07 -3.36
N ALA A 176 -11.10 -7.02 -2.47
CA ALA A 176 -12.10 -6.84 -1.43
C ALA A 176 -11.59 -6.05 -0.20
N VAL A 177 -10.32 -6.20 0.17
CA VAL A 177 -9.73 -5.53 1.35
C VAL A 177 -9.96 -4.01 1.37
N PRO A 178 -9.72 -3.25 0.28
CA PRO A 178 -10.01 -1.81 0.27
C PRO A 178 -11.46 -1.47 0.63
N PHE A 179 -12.44 -2.20 0.10
CA PHE A 179 -13.86 -1.99 0.44
C PHE A 179 -14.12 -2.25 1.93
N ALA A 180 -13.60 -3.36 2.45
CA ALA A 180 -13.79 -3.71 3.86
C ALA A 180 -13.22 -2.66 4.80
N VAL A 181 -11.98 -2.25 4.54
CA VAL A 181 -11.27 -1.26 5.36
C VAL A 181 -11.95 0.11 5.30
N LEU A 182 -12.33 0.58 4.10
CA LEU A 182 -13.00 1.86 3.92
C LEU A 182 -14.37 1.89 4.61
N ALA A 183 -15.14 0.81 4.53
CA ALA A 183 -16.46 0.75 5.16
C ALA A 183 -16.38 0.69 6.69
N LEU A 184 -15.45 -0.08 7.26
CA LEU A 184 -15.22 -0.09 8.71
C LEU A 184 -14.72 1.27 9.24
N ASN A 185 -14.08 2.07 8.38
CA ASN A 185 -13.62 3.42 8.71
C ASN A 185 -14.54 4.54 8.19
N ARG A 186 -15.77 4.24 7.74
CA ARG A 186 -16.68 5.24 7.14
C ARG A 186 -17.00 6.44 8.04
N HIS A 187 -16.87 6.24 9.35
CA HIS A 187 -17.08 7.26 10.37
C HIS A 187 -15.92 8.28 10.44
N ALA A 188 -14.74 7.94 9.91
CA ALA A 188 -13.59 8.83 9.90
C ALA A 188 -13.77 9.92 8.83
N PRO A 189 -13.64 11.22 9.18
CA PRO A 189 -13.89 12.32 8.24
C PRO A 189 -13.06 12.27 6.96
N MET A 190 -11.79 11.84 7.05
CA MET A 190 -10.92 11.72 5.87
C MET A 190 -11.40 10.63 4.91
N VAL A 191 -11.95 9.54 5.44
CA VAL A 191 -12.52 8.45 4.63
C VAL A 191 -13.73 8.94 3.86
N GLY A 192 -14.68 9.63 4.50
CA GLY A 192 -15.82 10.22 3.80
C GLY A 192 -15.40 11.12 2.63
N ARG A 193 -14.38 11.98 2.84
CA ARG A 193 -13.86 12.85 1.78
C ARG A 193 -13.23 12.08 0.61
N VAL A 194 -12.50 10.99 0.88
CA VAL A 194 -11.90 10.21 -0.22
C VAL A 194 -12.97 9.42 -0.99
N LEU A 195 -14.00 8.92 -0.30
CA LEU A 195 -15.14 8.25 -0.92
C LEU A 195 -15.84 9.18 -1.90
N ASP A 196 -16.15 10.41 -1.47
CA ASP A 196 -16.80 11.42 -2.30
C ASP A 196 -15.93 11.83 -3.50
N ALA A 197 -14.65 12.14 -3.24
CA ALA A 197 -13.74 12.67 -4.26
C ALA A 197 -13.38 11.65 -5.34
N LEU A 198 -13.35 10.36 -4.99
CA LEU A 198 -13.06 9.28 -5.92
C LEU A 198 -14.30 8.51 -6.37
N HIS A 199 -15.51 8.97 -6.03
CA HIS A 199 -16.77 8.32 -6.41
C HIS A 199 -16.78 6.83 -6.06
N ILE A 200 -16.41 6.51 -4.81
CA ILE A 200 -16.34 5.13 -4.32
C ILE A 200 -17.68 4.76 -3.71
N ASP A 201 -18.37 3.83 -4.36
CA ASP A 201 -19.56 3.19 -3.80
C ASP A 201 -19.12 2.03 -2.91
N LEU A 202 -19.40 2.14 -1.62
CA LEU A 202 -19.22 1.05 -0.68
C LEU A 202 -20.47 0.18 -0.67
N PRO A 203 -20.34 -1.15 -0.47
CA PRO A 203 -21.50 -1.99 -0.40
C PRO A 203 -22.26 -1.72 0.90
N ASP A 204 -23.60 -1.74 0.83
CA ASP A 204 -24.44 -1.52 2.00
C ASP A 204 -24.43 -2.78 2.88
N VAL A 205 -23.90 -2.63 4.10
CA VAL A 205 -23.75 -3.76 5.01
C VAL A 205 -24.59 -3.48 6.25
N SER A 206 -25.79 -4.03 6.24
CA SER A 206 -26.69 -4.00 7.39
C SER A 206 -26.16 -4.95 8.47
N HIS A 207 -25.65 -4.39 9.57
CA HIS A 207 -25.19 -5.16 10.72
C HIS A 207 -25.72 -4.59 12.03
N GLU A 208 -25.97 -5.49 12.98
CA GLU A 208 -26.26 -5.13 14.37
C GLU A 208 -24.99 -4.56 15.04
N PRO A 209 -25.08 -3.44 15.77
CA PRO A 209 -23.93 -2.86 16.47
C PRO A 209 -23.31 -3.87 17.45
N GLY A 210 -22.02 -4.18 17.31
CA GLY A 210 -21.25 -4.98 18.27
C GLY A 210 -20.79 -6.37 17.81
N GLU A 211 -21.16 -6.83 16.61
CA GLU A 211 -20.70 -8.10 16.01
C GLU A 211 -19.63 -7.91 14.90
N GLU A 212 -18.99 -6.75 14.85
CA GLU A 212 -18.07 -6.37 13.76
C GLU A 212 -16.72 -7.08 13.85
N SER A 213 -16.59 -8.24 13.20
CA SER A 213 -15.29 -8.84 12.91
C SER A 213 -14.80 -8.41 11.52
N PHE A 214 -13.50 -8.15 11.38
CA PHE A 214 -12.89 -7.85 10.07
C PHE A 214 -13.12 -9.01 9.08
N GLY A 215 -13.07 -10.26 9.57
CA GLY A 215 -13.28 -11.46 8.78
C GLY A 215 -14.67 -11.50 8.11
N THR A 216 -15.74 -11.30 8.89
CA THR A 216 -17.12 -11.31 8.37
C THR A 216 -17.32 -10.21 7.32
N PHE A 217 -16.80 -9.01 7.60
CA PHE A 217 -16.94 -7.88 6.68
C PHE A 217 -16.17 -8.11 5.38
N LEU A 218 -14.98 -8.70 5.48
CA LEU A 218 -14.16 -9.05 4.32
C LEU A 218 -14.83 -10.13 3.46
N ASP A 219 -15.47 -11.13 4.05
CA ASP A 219 -16.19 -12.18 3.32
C ASP A 219 -17.34 -11.60 2.47
N PHE A 220 -18.09 -10.66 3.03
CA PHE A 220 -19.12 -9.92 2.30
C PHE A 220 -18.50 -9.08 1.16
N CYS A 221 -17.41 -8.36 1.44
CA CYS A 221 -16.71 -7.55 0.43
C CYS A 221 -16.10 -8.41 -0.69
N ARG A 222 -15.78 -9.69 -0.48
CA ARG A 222 -15.32 -10.60 -1.55
C ARG A 222 -16.41 -10.85 -2.58
N GLN A 223 -17.66 -10.99 -2.15
CA GLN A 223 -18.80 -11.14 -3.06
C GLN A 223 -19.08 -9.84 -3.82
N HIS A 224 -18.93 -8.70 -3.15
CA HIS A 224 -19.03 -7.42 -3.83
C HIS A 224 -17.93 -7.23 -4.87
N ALA A 225 -16.67 -7.47 -4.52
CA ALA A 225 -15.50 -7.26 -5.37
C ALA A 225 -15.58 -7.98 -6.74
N VAL A 226 -16.18 -9.17 -6.80
CA VAL A 226 -16.34 -9.93 -8.06
C VAL A 226 -17.41 -9.35 -9.00
N SER A 227 -18.31 -8.52 -8.50
CA SER A 227 -19.42 -7.93 -9.27
C SER A 227 -19.19 -6.47 -9.69
N VAL A 228 -18.18 -5.83 -9.11
CA VAL A 228 -17.85 -4.42 -9.38
C VAL A 228 -16.97 -4.30 -10.62
N ALA A 229 -17.23 -3.26 -11.42
CA ALA A 229 -16.38 -2.96 -12.58
C ALA A 229 -14.92 -2.70 -12.15
N PRO A 230 -13.90 -3.14 -12.92
CA PRO A 230 -12.50 -3.06 -12.50
C PRO A 230 -12.05 -1.64 -12.13
N ALA A 231 -12.46 -0.63 -12.91
CA ALA A 231 -12.16 0.77 -12.62
C ALA A 231 -12.79 1.28 -11.32
N ALA A 232 -14.01 0.82 -10.98
CA ALA A 232 -14.66 1.16 -9.72
C ALA A 232 -13.96 0.49 -8.53
N ALA A 233 -13.53 -0.77 -8.69
CA ALA A 233 -12.69 -1.43 -7.69
C ALA A 233 -11.32 -0.74 -7.52
N TYR A 234 -10.73 -0.24 -8.61
CA TYR A 234 -9.49 0.54 -8.56
C TYR A 234 -9.66 1.88 -7.83
N ARG A 235 -10.82 2.54 -7.94
CA ARG A 235 -11.13 3.75 -7.14
C ARG A 235 -11.08 3.44 -5.64
N ALA A 236 -11.73 2.36 -5.21
CA ALA A 236 -11.69 1.93 -3.81
C ALA A 236 -10.27 1.58 -3.36
N PHE A 237 -9.54 0.83 -4.18
CA PHE A 237 -8.12 0.53 -3.96
C PHE A 237 -7.28 1.80 -3.81
N LEU A 238 -7.43 2.77 -4.72
CA LEU A 238 -6.65 3.99 -4.71
C LEU A 238 -6.99 4.89 -3.52
N GLY A 239 -8.27 4.98 -3.15
CA GLY A 239 -8.71 5.68 -1.95
C GLY A 239 -8.05 5.11 -0.69
N HIS A 240 -8.07 3.79 -0.54
CA HIS A 240 -7.35 3.11 0.54
C HIS A 240 -5.83 3.35 0.46
N TRP A 241 -5.22 3.26 -0.72
CA TRP A 241 -3.78 3.50 -0.92
C TRP A 241 -3.36 4.91 -0.46
N LEU A 242 -4.12 5.95 -0.84
CA LEU A 242 -3.87 7.33 -0.39
C LEU A 242 -3.90 7.42 1.14
N LEU A 243 -4.96 6.89 1.77
CA LEU A 243 -5.11 6.90 3.22
C LEU A 243 -3.95 6.20 3.93
N THR A 244 -3.49 5.05 3.43
CA THR A 244 -2.35 4.33 4.02
C THR A 244 -1.03 5.09 3.95
N LEU A 245 -0.89 6.04 3.03
CA LEU A 245 0.31 6.86 2.90
C LEU A 245 0.16 8.27 3.48
N GLN A 246 -1.00 8.62 4.03
CA GLN A 246 -1.31 9.96 4.53
C GLN A 246 -0.26 10.53 5.49
N HIS A 247 0.30 9.66 6.34
CA HIS A 247 1.26 10.06 7.38
C HIS A 247 2.69 9.59 7.10
N ALA A 248 2.95 8.94 5.96
CA ALA A 248 4.24 8.32 5.68
C ALA A 248 5.40 9.31 5.69
N ALA A 249 5.25 10.45 5.00
CA ALA A 249 6.31 11.45 4.87
C ALA A 249 6.61 12.22 6.18
N THR A 250 5.72 12.16 7.17
CA THR A 250 5.84 12.95 8.42
C THR A 250 6.15 12.12 9.66
N HIS A 251 5.83 10.82 9.65
CA HIS A 251 5.95 9.97 10.83
C HIS A 251 6.85 8.74 10.63
N ALA A 252 7.22 8.41 9.39
CA ALA A 252 8.22 7.37 9.15
C ALA A 252 9.64 7.93 9.31
N HIS A 253 10.58 7.08 9.75
CA HIS A 253 12.00 7.41 9.68
C HIS A 253 12.55 7.26 8.26
N ALA A 254 11.97 6.35 7.49
CA ALA A 254 12.33 6.12 6.09
C ALA A 254 11.16 5.54 5.30
N ILE A 255 11.19 5.74 3.98
CA ILE A 255 10.29 5.11 3.02
C ILE A 255 11.11 4.20 2.12
N PHE A 256 10.81 2.90 2.15
CA PHE A 256 11.38 1.91 1.25
C PHE A 256 10.48 1.79 0.01
N ASP A 257 11.02 2.11 -1.17
CA ASP A 257 10.34 2.10 -2.45
C ASP A 257 10.60 0.79 -3.18
N CYS A 258 9.58 -0.06 -3.26
CA CYS A 258 9.71 -1.38 -3.86
C CYS A 258 9.85 -1.35 -5.39
N ASP A 259 9.37 -0.31 -6.07
CA ASP A 259 9.53 -0.18 -7.52
C ASP A 259 10.97 0.23 -7.86
N LEU A 260 11.58 1.11 -7.07
CA LEU A 260 13.01 1.44 -7.19
C LEU A 260 13.89 0.23 -6.85
N ALA A 261 13.58 -0.49 -5.78
CA ALA A 261 14.32 -1.70 -5.40
C ALA A 261 14.34 -2.75 -6.53
N ALA A 262 13.21 -2.93 -7.22
CA ALA A 262 13.08 -3.91 -8.31
C ALA A 262 13.78 -3.51 -9.61
N ARG A 263 14.38 -2.32 -9.71
CA ARG A 263 14.92 -1.78 -10.99
C ARG A 263 16.26 -1.09 -10.86
N SER A 264 16.66 -0.67 -9.66
CA SER A 264 17.89 0.08 -9.42
C SER A 264 18.78 -0.65 -8.41
N PRO A 265 19.83 -1.35 -8.88
CA PRO A 265 20.85 -1.93 -8.00
C PRO A 265 21.54 -0.87 -7.12
N ALA A 266 21.67 0.36 -7.61
CA ALA A 266 22.18 1.48 -6.84
C ALA A 266 21.26 1.84 -5.67
N TYR A 267 19.93 1.83 -5.90
CA TYR A 267 18.95 2.02 -4.83
C TYR A 267 19.06 0.91 -3.78
N THR A 268 19.12 -0.36 -4.17
CA THR A 268 19.22 -1.46 -3.19
C THR A 268 20.50 -1.38 -2.36
N GLN A 269 21.65 -1.04 -2.96
CA GLN A 269 22.90 -0.84 -2.21
C GLN A 269 22.86 0.38 -1.28
N ALA A 270 22.18 1.46 -1.69
CA ALA A 270 21.93 2.59 -0.80
C ALA A 270 20.98 2.20 0.34
N ALA A 271 19.97 1.38 0.04
CA ALA A 271 19.00 0.90 1.02
C ALA A 271 19.60 -0.01 2.07
N GLU A 272 20.49 -0.93 1.70
CA GLU A 272 21.22 -1.75 2.66
C GLU A 272 22.01 -0.87 3.65
N ARG A 273 22.65 0.20 3.16
CA ARG A 273 23.41 1.14 3.99
C ARG A 273 22.51 1.92 4.96
N TRP A 274 21.48 2.62 4.47
CA TRP A 274 20.65 3.41 5.37
C TRP A 274 19.81 2.55 6.31
N VAL A 275 19.43 1.31 5.92
CA VAL A 275 18.78 0.36 6.84
C VAL A 275 19.74 -0.03 7.96
N ALA A 276 21.00 -0.32 7.64
CA ALA A 276 22.01 -0.63 8.66
C ALA A 276 22.25 0.55 9.61
N ASP A 277 22.35 1.77 9.08
CA ASP A 277 22.54 2.97 9.90
C ASP A 277 21.34 3.24 10.83
N LEU A 278 20.11 3.02 10.35
CA LEU A 278 18.90 3.27 11.13
C LEU A 278 18.64 2.17 12.18
N THR A 279 18.85 0.91 11.82
CA THR A 279 18.37 -0.25 12.60
C THR A 279 19.48 -0.98 13.34
N GLY A 280 20.74 -0.81 12.94
CA GLY A 280 21.85 -1.67 13.36
C GLY A 280 21.85 -3.07 12.73
N LEU A 281 20.89 -3.37 11.84
CA LEU A 281 20.77 -4.65 11.13
C LEU A 281 21.22 -4.50 9.69
N ALA A 282 21.92 -5.50 9.15
CA ALA A 282 22.44 -5.49 7.78
C ALA A 282 21.76 -6.55 6.89
N PRO A 283 20.45 -6.46 6.61
CA PRO A 283 19.80 -7.41 5.70
C PRO A 283 20.31 -7.21 4.27
N SER A 284 20.47 -8.30 3.51
CA SER A 284 20.76 -8.21 2.09
C SER A 284 19.49 -8.24 1.22
N PHE A 285 19.43 -7.32 0.27
CA PHE A 285 18.36 -7.17 -0.72
C PHE A 285 18.71 -7.78 -2.09
N GLY A 286 19.81 -8.54 -2.18
CA GLY A 286 20.23 -9.19 -3.43
C GLY A 286 19.24 -10.21 -4.01
N THR A 287 18.24 -10.62 -3.23
CA THR A 287 17.14 -11.51 -3.68
C THR A 287 15.98 -10.75 -4.31
N VAL A 288 16.08 -9.44 -4.50
CA VAL A 288 15.05 -8.64 -5.14
C VAL A 288 14.75 -9.19 -6.54
N ARG A 289 13.47 -9.42 -6.83
CA ARG A 289 13.07 -9.80 -8.19
C ARG A 289 13.04 -8.56 -9.06
N GLN A 290 13.72 -8.63 -10.19
CA GLN A 290 13.65 -7.57 -11.19
C GLN A 290 12.22 -7.49 -11.76
N ALA A 291 11.73 -6.28 -11.97
CA ALA A 291 10.40 -6.08 -12.55
C ALA A 291 10.34 -6.71 -13.96
N SER A 292 9.38 -7.61 -14.21
CA SER A 292 9.14 -8.13 -15.55
C SER A 292 8.48 -7.05 -16.42
N GLY A 293 8.81 -7.05 -17.71
CA GLY A 293 8.23 -6.13 -18.70
C GLY A 293 6.85 -6.53 -19.20
N ASP A 294 6.20 -7.50 -18.54
CA ASP A 294 4.94 -8.06 -19.03
C ASP A 294 3.83 -7.02 -18.97
N ASN A 295 3.15 -6.86 -20.10
CA ASN A 295 2.02 -5.95 -20.23
C ASN A 295 0.80 -6.60 -19.56
N ARG A 296 0.73 -6.49 -18.23
CA ARG A 296 -0.37 -7.02 -17.44
C ARG A 296 -1.61 -6.15 -17.61
N ASP A 297 -2.76 -6.81 -17.73
CA ASP A 297 -4.05 -6.14 -17.81
C ASP A 297 -4.49 -5.64 -16.42
N CYS A 298 -4.92 -4.38 -16.32
CA CYS A 298 -5.43 -3.80 -15.09
C CYS A 298 -6.97 -3.77 -15.04
N GLY A 299 -7.64 -4.28 -16.06
CA GLY A 299 -9.10 -4.37 -16.18
C GLY A 299 -9.78 -3.09 -16.71
N PHE A 300 -9.03 -2.03 -16.99
CA PHE A 300 -9.54 -0.78 -17.52
C PHE A 300 -8.52 -0.10 -18.44
N ASP A 301 -8.97 0.85 -19.26
CA ASP A 301 -8.09 1.53 -20.22
C ASP A 301 -7.29 2.70 -19.59
N ALA A 302 -6.23 3.13 -20.27
CA ALA A 302 -5.37 4.20 -19.80
C ALA A 302 -6.10 5.55 -19.62
N SER A 303 -7.18 5.79 -20.37
CA SER A 303 -7.96 7.03 -20.27
C SER A 303 -8.80 7.08 -18.98
N GLU A 304 -9.39 5.94 -18.61
CA GLU A 304 -10.14 5.78 -17.37
C GLU A 304 -9.20 5.87 -16.16
N GLY A 305 -8.05 5.19 -16.23
CA GLY A 305 -7.01 5.29 -15.19
C GLY A 305 -6.48 6.72 -15.02
N LEU A 306 -6.21 7.45 -16.12
CA LEU A 306 -5.81 8.86 -16.07
C LEU A 306 -6.87 9.73 -15.39
N LYS A 307 -8.15 9.52 -15.68
CA LYS A 307 -9.25 10.26 -15.02
C LYS A 307 -9.22 10.03 -13.51
N ILE A 308 -9.12 8.78 -13.07
CA ILE A 308 -9.05 8.41 -11.64
C ILE A 308 -7.83 9.05 -10.98
N HIS A 309 -6.65 9.03 -11.61
CA HIS A 309 -5.45 9.66 -11.06
C HIS A 309 -5.57 11.18 -10.97
N LEU A 310 -6.23 11.84 -11.93
CA LEU A 310 -6.46 13.28 -11.88
C LEU A 310 -7.42 13.68 -10.76
N GLU A 311 -8.46 12.89 -10.50
CA GLU A 311 -9.37 13.06 -9.36
C GLU A 311 -8.61 12.91 -8.03
N ALA A 312 -7.77 11.87 -7.90
CA ALA A 312 -6.87 11.69 -6.74
C ALA A 312 -5.89 12.85 -6.56
N MET A 313 -5.31 13.36 -7.65
CA MET A 313 -4.43 14.54 -7.63
C MET A 313 -5.17 15.81 -7.19
N HIS A 314 -6.43 15.97 -7.60
CA HIS A 314 -7.25 17.10 -7.19
C HIS A 314 -7.59 17.00 -5.70
N PHE A 315 -8.04 15.83 -5.24
CA PHE A 315 -8.26 15.53 -3.83
C PHE A 315 -7.03 15.87 -2.98
N GLY A 316 -5.85 15.38 -3.36
CA GLY A 316 -4.60 15.64 -2.63
C GLY A 316 -4.28 17.14 -2.49
N LYS A 317 -4.52 17.94 -3.53
CA LYS A 317 -4.35 19.40 -3.46
C LYS A 317 -5.33 20.05 -2.49
N GLU A 318 -6.60 19.65 -2.52
CA GLU A 318 -7.61 20.17 -1.59
C GLU A 318 -7.29 19.78 -0.14
N MET A 319 -6.75 18.58 0.09
CA MET A 319 -6.33 18.16 1.43
C MET A 319 -5.12 18.94 1.94
N VAL A 320 -4.16 19.30 1.08
CA VAL A 320 -3.08 20.22 1.45
C VAL A 320 -3.62 21.62 1.76
N ARG A 321 -4.53 22.15 0.93
CA ARG A 321 -5.13 23.49 1.13
C ARG A 321 -5.92 23.59 2.43
N SER A 322 -6.59 22.52 2.83
CA SER A 322 -7.33 22.44 4.11
C SER A 322 -6.44 22.10 5.31
N GLY A 323 -5.14 21.85 5.12
CA GLY A 323 -4.20 21.46 6.18
C GLY A 323 -4.35 20.01 6.66
N ALA A 324 -5.21 19.21 6.02
CA ALA A 324 -5.46 17.83 6.41
C ALA A 324 -4.36 16.85 5.96
N VAL A 325 -3.56 17.24 4.97
CA VAL A 325 -2.42 16.47 4.43
C VAL A 325 -1.19 17.35 4.34
N HIS A 326 -0.04 16.83 4.75
CA HIS A 326 1.24 17.53 4.66
C HIS A 326 1.68 17.69 3.19
N PRO A 327 2.31 18.83 2.79
CA PRO A 327 2.80 19.02 1.42
C PRO A 327 3.75 17.92 0.93
N ASP A 328 4.57 17.33 1.81
CA ASP A 328 5.49 16.24 1.44
C ASP A 328 4.76 14.92 1.19
N THR A 329 3.70 14.64 1.96
CA THR A 329 2.80 13.51 1.67
C THR A 329 2.16 13.67 0.29
N PHE A 330 1.62 14.87 0.00
CA PHE A 330 1.03 15.12 -1.31
C PHE A 330 2.06 15.01 -2.44
N SER A 331 3.30 15.42 -2.16
CA SER A 331 4.40 15.27 -3.10
C SER A 331 4.66 13.78 -3.38
N LEU A 332 4.76 12.93 -2.36
CA LEU A 332 4.86 11.48 -2.54
C LEU A 332 3.69 10.91 -3.39
N TRP A 333 2.44 11.26 -3.04
CA TRP A 333 1.26 10.85 -3.82
C TRP A 333 1.36 11.29 -5.28
N ALA A 334 1.71 12.56 -5.52
CA ALA A 334 1.81 13.11 -6.85
C ALA A 334 2.87 12.41 -7.70
N SER A 335 4.01 12.10 -7.09
CA SER A 335 5.08 11.34 -7.74
C SER A 335 4.57 9.98 -8.21
N LYS A 336 3.94 9.24 -7.31
CA LYS A 336 3.47 7.87 -7.57
C LYS A 336 2.27 7.79 -8.48
N LEU A 337 1.33 8.74 -8.40
CA LEU A 337 0.19 8.83 -9.31
C LEU A 337 0.64 9.14 -10.75
N ALA A 338 1.65 9.99 -10.92
CA ALA A 338 2.19 10.27 -12.24
C ALA A 338 2.95 9.06 -12.80
N GLN A 339 3.77 8.37 -11.98
CA GLN A 339 4.39 7.10 -12.38
C GLN A 339 3.31 6.08 -12.78
N ALA A 340 2.26 5.92 -11.98
CA ALA A 340 1.13 5.02 -12.29
C ALA A 340 0.47 5.37 -13.64
N THR A 341 0.26 6.66 -13.90
CA THR A 341 -0.31 7.15 -15.16
C THR A 341 0.57 6.81 -16.35
N GLN A 342 1.88 6.98 -16.23
CA GLN A 342 2.82 6.66 -17.30
C GLN A 342 2.89 5.15 -17.55
N VAL A 343 2.89 4.31 -16.50
CA VAL A 343 2.84 2.85 -16.65
C VAL A 343 1.58 2.42 -17.41
N LEU A 344 0.42 3.02 -17.10
CA LEU A 344 -0.82 2.72 -17.83
C LEU A 344 -0.75 3.14 -19.30
N ALA A 345 -0.22 4.33 -19.58
CA ALA A 345 -0.21 4.89 -20.92
C ALA A 345 0.82 4.24 -21.85
N PHE A 346 1.96 3.82 -21.31
CA PHE A 346 3.15 3.47 -22.09
C PHE A 346 3.78 2.13 -21.69
N GLY A 347 3.20 1.43 -20.71
CA GLY A 347 3.68 0.16 -20.18
C GLY A 347 4.77 0.31 -19.11
N ALA A 348 5.08 -0.80 -18.45
CA ALA A 348 5.96 -0.84 -17.28
C ALA A 348 7.43 -0.45 -17.53
N GLN A 349 7.85 -0.27 -18.80
CA GLN A 349 9.20 0.15 -19.16
C GLN A 349 9.33 1.65 -19.43
N ALA A 350 8.22 2.37 -19.61
CA ALA A 350 8.26 3.76 -20.07
C ALA A 350 8.74 4.78 -19.02
N ASN A 351 8.73 4.41 -17.75
CA ASN A 351 9.00 5.33 -16.65
C ASN A 351 10.47 5.45 -16.29
N TRP A 352 11.36 4.68 -16.92
CA TRP A 352 12.69 4.47 -16.40
C TRP A 352 13.73 4.65 -17.51
N PRO A 353 14.87 5.31 -17.23
CA PRO A 353 15.88 5.55 -18.25
C PRO A 353 16.33 4.22 -18.87
N GLN A 354 16.08 4.08 -20.18
CA GLN A 354 16.59 2.95 -20.96
C GLN A 354 18.11 3.10 -21.09
N MET A 355 18.88 2.04 -20.77
CA MET A 355 20.34 2.02 -20.88
C MET A 355 20.87 2.19 -22.34
N GLN A 356 20.00 2.23 -23.35
CA GLN A 356 20.41 2.27 -24.76
C GLN A 356 19.58 3.25 -25.60
N VAL A 357 19.52 4.53 -25.22
CA VAL A 357 19.05 5.59 -26.13
C VAL A 357 20.14 6.63 -26.32
N PRO A 358 20.52 6.98 -27.57
CA PRO A 358 21.56 7.97 -27.83
C PRO A 358 21.24 9.33 -27.21
N LEU A 359 22.27 9.88 -26.59
CA LEU A 359 22.33 11.12 -25.85
C LEU A 359 21.95 12.36 -26.67
N HIS A 360 20.66 12.62 -26.90
CA HIS A 360 20.22 13.96 -27.29
C HIS A 360 18.90 14.40 -26.64
N ARG A 361 19.06 15.47 -25.84
CA ARG A 361 18.08 16.45 -25.32
C ARG A 361 17.00 15.95 -24.34
N ALA A 362 17.11 16.50 -23.12
CA ALA A 362 16.15 16.60 -22.02
C ALA A 362 16.18 15.55 -20.88
N THR A 363 16.80 14.38 -21.05
CA THR A 363 16.73 13.30 -20.03
C THR A 363 17.88 13.28 -19.00
N ARG A 364 18.56 14.40 -18.75
CA ARG A 364 19.73 14.45 -17.85
C ARG A 364 19.47 15.30 -16.61
N ILE A 365 18.80 14.75 -15.59
CA ILE A 365 18.96 15.19 -14.18
C ILE A 365 18.99 14.00 -13.19
N VAL A 366 18.57 12.78 -13.58
CA VAL A 366 18.46 11.64 -12.65
C VAL A 366 19.80 10.96 -12.32
N ASP A 367 20.83 11.10 -13.16
CA ASP A 367 22.03 10.25 -13.05
C ASP A 367 23.22 10.83 -12.23
N ILE A 368 23.14 12.03 -11.66
CA ILE A 368 24.33 12.68 -11.04
C ILE A 368 24.19 13.01 -9.55
N ALA A 369 22.99 13.05 -8.97
CA ALA A 369 22.83 13.47 -7.57
C ALA A 369 23.12 12.36 -6.51
N LEU A 370 23.38 11.11 -6.94
CA LEU A 370 23.58 9.97 -6.04
C LEU A 370 25.04 9.72 -5.63
N ILE A 371 25.99 10.59 -6.03
CA ILE A 371 27.42 10.43 -5.70
C ILE A 371 27.88 11.26 -4.49
N ASP A 372 27.20 12.35 -4.10
CA ASP A 372 27.76 13.33 -3.15
C ASP A 372 26.92 13.61 -1.87
N GLY A 373 26.17 12.63 -1.36
CA GLY A 373 25.59 12.75 0.00
C GLY A 373 24.49 13.81 0.14
N ALA A 374 23.81 14.16 -0.95
CA ALA A 374 22.56 14.91 -0.86
C ALA A 374 21.49 14.03 -0.18
N GLY A 375 20.87 14.54 0.88
CA GLY A 375 19.85 13.80 1.64
C GLY A 375 18.73 13.27 0.75
N PHE A 376 18.10 12.18 1.18
CA PHE A 376 16.96 11.55 0.51
C PHE A 376 15.87 12.56 0.09
N ASP A 377 15.67 13.62 0.88
CA ASP A 377 14.74 14.73 0.59
C ASP A 377 15.08 15.49 -0.70
N THR A 378 16.37 15.65 -1.03
CA THR A 378 16.82 16.30 -2.26
C THR A 378 16.65 15.43 -3.50
N VAL A 379 16.80 14.11 -3.36
CA VAL A 379 16.58 13.14 -4.45
C VAL A 379 15.09 12.98 -4.72
N LEU A 380 14.28 12.84 -3.66
CA LEU A 380 12.83 12.84 -3.76
C LEU A 380 12.33 14.17 -4.36
N ALA A 381 12.91 15.31 -3.98
CA ALA A 381 12.61 16.62 -4.58
C ALA A 381 12.98 16.69 -6.08
N GLY A 382 14.08 16.05 -6.50
CA GLY A 382 14.48 15.93 -7.91
C GLY A 382 13.53 15.06 -8.73
N GLU A 383 13.16 13.90 -8.21
CA GLU A 383 12.12 13.01 -8.78
C GLU A 383 10.77 13.73 -8.85
N LEU A 384 10.42 14.50 -7.82
CA LEU A 384 9.23 15.35 -7.78
C LEU A 384 9.23 16.43 -8.86
N ALA A 385 10.37 17.06 -9.12
CA ALA A 385 10.52 18.06 -10.16
C ALA A 385 10.40 17.45 -11.57
N ALA A 386 11.05 16.30 -11.80
CA ALA A 386 10.93 15.54 -13.04
C ALA A 386 9.48 15.07 -13.27
N THR A 387 8.83 14.61 -12.21
CA THR A 387 7.45 14.14 -12.24
C THR A 387 6.43 15.26 -12.44
N ARG A 388 6.64 16.45 -11.85
CA ARG A 388 5.83 17.64 -12.14
C ARG A 388 5.93 18.04 -13.61
N THR A 389 7.11 17.88 -14.21
CA THR A 389 7.32 18.14 -15.64
C THR A 389 6.56 17.13 -16.49
N ALA A 390 6.68 15.83 -16.19
CA ALA A 390 5.92 14.78 -16.85
C ALA A 390 4.39 14.93 -16.70
N LEU A 391 3.91 15.35 -15.53
CA LEU A 391 2.49 15.65 -15.30
C LEU A 391 2.04 16.85 -16.14
N GLY A 392 2.90 17.84 -16.35
CA GLY A 392 2.67 18.95 -17.28
C GLY A 392 2.49 18.47 -18.71
N GLU A 393 3.35 17.55 -19.16
CA GLU A 393 3.28 16.95 -20.49
C GLU A 393 2.02 16.09 -20.69
N VAL A 394 1.68 15.24 -19.72
CA VAL A 394 0.45 14.43 -19.75
C VAL A 394 -0.79 15.33 -19.78
N ARG A 395 -0.82 16.42 -18.99
CA ARG A 395 -1.91 17.41 -19.05
C ARG A 395 -2.01 18.08 -20.41
N GLN A 396 -0.89 18.42 -21.02
CA GLN A 396 -0.85 19.01 -22.36
C GLN A 396 -1.32 18.00 -23.42
N GLN A 397 -0.95 16.73 -23.30
CA GLN A 397 -1.42 15.66 -24.17
C GLN A 397 -2.91 15.39 -24.00
N LEU A 398 -3.42 15.38 -22.77
CA LEU A 398 -4.86 15.25 -22.50
C LEU A 398 -5.65 16.42 -23.09
N ALA A 399 -5.16 17.66 -22.95
CA ALA A 399 -5.77 18.83 -23.57
C ALA A 399 -5.79 18.72 -25.11
N ARG A 400 -4.75 18.11 -25.72
CA ARG A 400 -4.72 17.82 -27.17
C ARG A 400 -5.69 16.71 -27.56
N LEU A 401 -5.82 15.66 -26.74
CA LEU A 401 -6.77 14.57 -26.97
C LEU A 401 -8.22 15.06 -26.83
N GLN A 402 -8.53 15.83 -25.80
CA GLN A 402 -9.85 16.45 -25.61
C GLN A 402 -10.17 17.51 -26.67
N GLY A 403 -9.15 18.19 -27.19
CA GLY A 403 -9.24 19.12 -28.33
C GLY A 403 -9.30 18.42 -29.70
N SER A 404 -9.09 17.10 -29.76
CA SER A 404 -9.04 16.34 -31.00
C SER A 404 -10.44 16.17 -31.60
N PRO A 405 -10.62 16.33 -32.93
CA PRO A 405 -11.88 16.06 -33.59
C PRO A 405 -12.35 14.60 -33.41
N PHE A 406 -11.43 13.65 -33.18
CA PHE A 406 -11.76 12.26 -32.89
C PHE A 406 -12.43 12.07 -31.53
N TRP A 407 -12.04 12.82 -30.50
CA TRP A 407 -12.67 12.75 -29.18
C TRP A 407 -14.11 13.26 -29.21
N ARG A 408 -14.36 14.36 -29.93
CA ARG A 408 -15.71 14.90 -30.16
C ARG A 408 -16.60 13.94 -30.94
N LEU A 409 -16.03 13.21 -31.90
CA LEU A 409 -16.75 12.15 -32.64
C LEU A 409 -17.10 10.97 -31.73
N THR A 410 -16.18 10.51 -30.88
CA THR A 410 -16.48 9.44 -29.91
C THR A 410 -17.49 9.84 -28.84
N GLU A 411 -17.51 11.12 -28.44
CA GLU A 411 -18.49 11.66 -27.49
C GLU A 411 -19.88 11.78 -28.12
N LEU A 412 -19.96 12.24 -29.38
CA LEU A 412 -21.19 12.24 -30.18
C LEU A 412 -21.73 10.82 -30.43
N VAL A 413 -20.84 9.87 -30.74
CA VAL A 413 -21.22 8.46 -30.92
C VAL A 413 -21.68 7.84 -29.59
N ARG A 414 -21.06 8.16 -28.46
CA ARG A 414 -21.54 7.74 -27.12
C ARG A 414 -22.90 8.36 -26.75
N GLN A 415 -23.16 9.62 -27.11
CA GLN A 415 -24.47 10.25 -26.90
C GLN A 415 -25.56 9.65 -27.80
N LEU A 416 -25.21 9.23 -29.02
CA LEU A 416 -26.11 8.55 -29.95
C LEU A 416 -26.37 7.07 -29.59
N CYS A 417 -25.42 6.41 -28.93
CA CYS A 417 -25.54 5.01 -28.48
C CYS A 417 -26.02 4.86 -27.03
N SER A 418 -26.30 5.96 -26.32
CA SER A 418 -26.89 5.90 -24.98
C SER A 418 -28.40 5.62 -25.08
N PRO A 419 -28.95 4.60 -24.40
CA PRO A 419 -30.39 4.35 -24.44
C PRO A 419 -31.13 5.55 -23.84
N LYS A 420 -32.05 6.13 -24.63
CA LYS A 420 -32.92 7.24 -24.19
C LYS A 420 -33.62 6.83 -22.89
N ARG A 421 -33.30 7.50 -21.78
CA ARG A 421 -34.15 7.51 -20.60
C ARG A 421 -35.48 8.15 -21.02
N SER A 422 -36.54 7.36 -21.09
CA SER A 422 -37.91 7.86 -21.21
C SER A 422 -38.26 8.61 -19.92
N THR A 423 -38.24 9.93 -19.98
CA THR A 423 -38.96 10.78 -19.04
C THR A 423 -40.45 10.64 -19.34
N SER A 424 -41.21 9.97 -18.48
CA SER A 424 -42.67 10.14 -18.42
C SER A 424 -43.01 10.84 -17.10
N SER A 425 -43.21 12.16 -17.18
CA SER A 425 -43.91 12.92 -16.15
C SER A 425 -45.40 13.03 -16.53
N VAL A 426 -46.24 12.39 -15.72
CA VAL A 426 -47.48 12.90 -15.09
C VAL A 426 -48.74 13.24 -15.95
N ASN A 427 -49.86 12.65 -15.48
CA ASN A 427 -51.30 13.01 -15.56
C ASN A 427 -52.12 12.77 -16.86
N ASP A 428 -53.11 11.87 -16.80
CA ASP A 428 -54.53 12.22 -16.50
C ASP A 428 -55.48 11.00 -16.59
N ARG A 429 -56.23 10.78 -15.50
CA ARG A 429 -57.51 10.05 -15.29
C ARG A 429 -57.49 8.90 -14.28
#